data_AF-A0A820KRM7-F1
#
_entry.id   AF-A0A820KRM7-F1
#
_cell.length_a   1.000
_cell.length_b   1.000
_cell.length_c   1.000
_cell.angle_alpha   90.00
_cell.angle_beta   90.00
_cell.angle_gamma   90.00
#
_symmetry.space_group_name_H-M   'P 1'
#
loop_
_entity.id
_entity.type
_entity.pdbx_description
1 polymer ?
#
loop_
_entity_poly.entity_id
_entity_poly.type
_entity_poly.pdbx_seq_one_letter_code
_entity_poly.pdbx_strand_id
1 'polypeptide(L)'
;MKLFLAILSFSTTRCTIYSNTPLENLSTIKKIFDIQNAYIELLWRYLLYKYNFERSVICFSNLIRCLFAINEALVEAHDFQWYTDTIDSLVQQTQQTLNFND
;
A
#
# COMPACT_ATOMS: atom_id res chain seq x y z
N MET A 1 -5.58 5.46 16.71
CA MET A 1 -4.38 4.91 16.05
C MET A 1 -4.54 3.45 15.63
N LYS A 2 -4.93 2.51 16.49
CA LYS A 2 -5.07 1.08 16.11
C LYS A 2 -5.98 0.83 14.89
N LEU A 3 -7.13 1.52 14.81
CA LEU A 3 -8.04 1.44 13.66
C LEU A 3 -7.40 1.93 12.35
N PHE A 4 -6.63 3.02 12.40
CA PHE A 4 -5.96 3.57 11.23
C PHE A 4 -4.86 2.62 10.70
N LEU A 5 -4.12 1.97 11.59
CA LEU A 5 -3.13 0.95 11.23
C LEU A 5 -3.79 -0.29 10.61
N ALA A 6 -4.97 -0.69 11.08
CA ALA A 6 -5.75 -1.76 10.45
C ALA A 6 -6.17 -1.36 9.02
N ILE A 7 -6.68 -0.15 8.82
CA ILE A 7 -7.04 0.38 7.49
C ILE A 7 -5.82 0.39 6.55
N LEU A 8 -4.65 0.80 7.05
CA LEU A 8 -3.39 0.74 6.31
C LEU A 8 -3.00 -0.70 5.94
N SER A 9 -3.15 -1.64 6.86
CA SER A 9 -2.78 -3.05 6.64
C SER A 9 -3.64 -3.74 5.58
N PHE A 10 -4.91 -3.34 5.48
CA PHE A 10 -5.85 -3.81 4.45
C PHE A 10 -5.91 -2.91 3.21
N SER A 11 -5.09 -1.85 3.14
CA SER A 11 -5.01 -0.98 1.97
C SER A 11 -4.56 -1.79 0.76
N THR A 12 -5.40 -1.80 -0.28
CA THR A 12 -5.19 -2.50 -1.55
C THR A 12 -4.04 -1.94 -2.39
N THR A 13 -3.14 -1.13 -1.83
CA THR A 13 -1.88 -0.71 -2.46
C THR A 13 -1.02 -1.92 -2.88
N ARG A 14 -1.21 -3.09 -2.25
CA ARG A 14 -0.61 -4.33 -2.74
C ARG A 14 -1.13 -4.75 -4.12
N CYS A 15 -2.39 -4.49 -4.47
CA CYS A 15 -2.95 -4.86 -5.78
C CYS A 15 -2.48 -3.97 -6.93
N THR A 16 -2.03 -2.73 -6.68
CA THR A 16 -1.35 -1.91 -7.70
C THR A 16 0.07 -2.38 -7.97
N ILE A 17 0.70 -3.05 -7.00
CA ILE A 17 2.07 -3.57 -7.10
C ILE A 17 2.10 -4.99 -7.72
N TYR A 18 1.09 -5.83 -7.43
CA TYR A 18 0.96 -7.15 -8.05
C TYR A 18 0.17 -7.08 -9.38
N SER A 19 0.79 -6.50 -10.40
CA SER A 19 0.23 -6.45 -11.78
C SER A 19 -0.01 -7.83 -12.42
N ASN A 20 0.57 -8.90 -11.86
CA ASN A 20 0.50 -10.27 -12.40
C ASN A 20 -0.40 -11.23 -11.61
N THR A 21 -1.29 -10.74 -10.73
CA THR A 21 -2.20 -11.65 -9.99
C THR A 21 -3.29 -12.21 -10.93
N PRO A 22 -3.44 -13.54 -11.08
CA PRO A 22 -4.46 -14.11 -11.95
C PRO A 22 -5.88 -13.72 -11.49
N LEU A 23 -6.78 -13.57 -12.48
CA LEU A 23 -8.17 -13.11 -12.35
C LEU A 23 -9.01 -13.85 -11.27
N GLU A 24 -8.56 -15.03 -10.84
CA GLU A 24 -9.19 -15.86 -9.80
C GLU A 24 -9.22 -15.19 -8.40
N ASN A 25 -8.39 -14.18 -8.14
CA ASN A 25 -8.31 -13.54 -6.83
C ASN A 25 -9.29 -12.37 -6.58
N LEU A 26 -10.20 -12.07 -7.53
CA LEU A 26 -11.19 -10.99 -7.40
C LEU A 26 -12.11 -11.12 -6.18
N SER A 27 -12.50 -12.36 -5.82
CA SER A 27 -13.30 -12.61 -4.61
C SER A 27 -12.54 -12.25 -3.33
N THR A 28 -11.25 -12.56 -3.29
CA THR A 28 -10.36 -12.25 -2.16
C THR A 28 -10.16 -10.73 -2.04
N ILE A 29 -9.96 -10.05 -3.17
CA ILE A 29 -9.84 -8.58 -3.23
C ILE A 29 -11.12 -7.93 -2.69
N LYS A 30 -12.29 -8.39 -3.14
CA LYS A 30 -13.58 -7.89 -2.65
C LYS A 30 -13.70 -8.03 -1.12
N LYS A 31 -13.37 -9.20 -0.57
CA LYS A 31 -13.39 -9.44 0.88
C LYS A 31 -12.45 -8.51 1.65
N ILE A 32 -11.26 -8.26 1.11
CA ILE A 32 -10.29 -7.33 1.72
C ILE A 32 -10.85 -5.90 1.73
N PHE A 33 -11.46 -5.46 0.62
CA PHE A 33 -12.14 -4.17 0.56
C PHE A 33 -13.29 -4.06 1.56
N ASP A 34 -14.12 -5.10 1.69
CA ASP A 34 -15.23 -5.11 2.64
C ASP A 34 -14.73 -4.96 4.09
N ILE A 35 -13.64 -5.66 4.45
CA ILE A 35 -12.98 -5.53 5.76
C ILE A 35 -12.44 -4.12 5.96
N GLN A 36 -11.75 -3.57 4.96
CA GLN A 36 -11.20 -2.21 5.03
C GLN A 36 -12.32 -1.17 5.24
N ASN A 37 -13.43 -1.29 4.50
CA ASN A 37 -14.59 -0.42 4.64
C ASN A 37 -15.21 -0.49 6.03
N ALA A 38 -15.34 -1.69 6.61
CA ALA A 38 -15.84 -1.83 7.97
C ALA A 38 -14.96 -1.08 9.00
N TYR A 39 -13.64 -1.13 8.84
CA TYR A 39 -12.73 -0.37 9.70
C TYR A 39 -12.80 1.14 9.46
N ILE A 40 -12.97 1.59 8.22
CA ILE A 40 -13.17 3.01 7.88
C ILE A 40 -14.46 3.53 8.53
N GLU A 41 -15.56 2.78 8.43
CA GLU A 41 -16.83 3.15 9.02
C GLU A 41 -16.73 3.20 10.56
N LEU A 42 -16.07 2.22 11.18
CA LEU A 42 -15.84 2.20 12.62
C LEU A 42 -15.00 3.40 13.07
N LEU A 43 -13.96 3.76 12.30
CA LEU A 43 -13.15 4.94 12.55
C LEU A 43 -13.97 6.23 12.44
N TRP A 44 -14.82 6.34 11.42
CA TRP A 44 -15.71 7.49 11.23
C TRP A 44 -16.68 7.66 12.41
N ARG A 45 -17.37 6.57 12.80
CA ARG A 45 -18.26 6.56 13.97
C ARG A 45 -17.52 6.92 15.26
N TYR A 46 -16.30 6.42 15.45
CA TYR A 46 -15.47 6.78 16.59
C TYR A 46 -15.12 8.27 16.62
N LEU A 47 -14.78 8.86 15.47
CA LEU A 47 -14.48 10.29 15.40
C LEU A 47 -15.71 11.13 15.73
N LEU A 48 -16.88 10.80 15.18
CA LEU A 48 -18.15 11.47 15.49
C LEU A 48 -18.55 11.33 16.97
N TYR A 49 -18.26 10.18 17.59
CA TYR A 49 -18.51 9.98 19.02
C TYR A 49 -17.58 10.84 19.88
N LYS A 50 -16.31 11.00 19.47
CA LYS A 50 -15.27 11.65 20.27
C LYS A 50 -15.19 13.16 20.07
N TYR A 51 -15.57 13.65 18.88
CA TYR A 51 -15.40 15.04 18.47
C TYR A 51 -16.71 15.60 17.92
N ASN A 52 -16.83 16.92 17.83
CA ASN A 52 -17.92 17.54 17.07
C ASN A 52 -17.79 17.23 15.57
N PHE A 53 -18.87 17.44 14.82
CA PHE A 53 -18.93 17.10 13.40
C PHE A 53 -17.79 17.73 12.59
N GLU A 54 -17.57 19.04 12.75
CA GLU A 54 -16.54 19.79 12.03
C GLU A 54 -15.13 19.21 12.28
N ARG A 55 -14.77 19.00 13.54
CA ARG A 55 -13.46 18.44 13.90
C ARG A 55 -13.32 16.99 13.46
N SER A 56 -14.40 16.23 13.42
CA SER A 56 -14.43 14.86 12.89
C SER A 56 -14.11 14.85 11.40
N VAL A 57 -14.72 15.74 10.62
CA VAL A 57 -14.46 15.89 9.17
C VAL A 57 -13.01 16.27 8.92
N ILE A 58 -12.47 17.24 9.68
CA ILE A 58 -11.06 17.66 9.55
C ILE A 58 -10.12 16.49 9.87
N CYS A 59 -10.35 15.80 10.99
CA CYS A 59 -9.52 14.68 11.39
C CYS A 59 -9.56 13.54 10.38
N PHE A 60 -10.75 13.17 9.91
CA PHE A 60 -10.92 12.13 8.91
C PHE A 60 -10.22 12.50 7.59
N SER A 61 -10.41 13.72 7.11
CA SER A 61 -9.75 14.23 5.89
C SER A 61 -8.23 14.18 5.99
N ASN A 62 -7.67 14.53 7.15
CA ASN A 62 -6.22 14.46 7.38
C ASN A 62 -5.72 13.00 7.39
N LEU A 63 -6.49 12.07 7.94
CA LEU A 63 -6.15 10.64 7.91
C LEU A 63 -6.17 10.10 6.48
N ILE A 64 -7.14 10.49 5.66
CA ILE A 64 -7.19 10.13 4.23
C ILE A 64 -5.99 10.71 3.47
N ARG A 65 -5.62 11.98 3.71
CA ARG A 65 -4.40 12.56 3.12
C ARG A 65 -3.14 11.80 3.51
N CYS A 66 -3.01 11.41 4.78
CA CYS A 66 -1.89 10.58 5.23
C CYS A 66 -1.86 9.22 4.51
N LEU A 67 -3.02 8.59 4.29
CA LEU A 67 -3.11 7.34 3.53
C LEU A 67 -2.58 7.51 2.10
N PHE A 68 -2.97 8.58 1.41
CA PHE A 68 -2.47 8.85 0.07
C PHE A 68 -0.96 9.12 0.03
N ALA A 69 -0.44 9.93 0.96
CA ALA A 69 1.00 10.21 1.04
C ALA A 69 1.82 8.94 1.32
N ILE A 70 1.33 8.04 2.19
CA ILE A 70 1.98 6.74 2.45
C ILE A 70 1.94 5.88 1.18
N ASN A 71 0.83 5.86 0.46
CA ASN A 71 0.71 5.11 -0.78
C ASN A 71 1.68 5.63 -1.86
N GLU A 72 1.79 6.94 -2.03
CA GLU A 72 2.73 7.57 -2.96
C GLU A 72 4.17 7.20 -2.62
N ALA A 73 4.58 7.36 -1.36
CA ALA A 73 5.91 6.97 -0.90
C ALA A 73 6.20 5.47 -1.09
N LEU A 74 5.20 4.60 -0.93
CA LEU A 74 5.35 3.16 -1.16
C LEU A 74 5.57 2.83 -2.64
N VAL A 75 4.86 3.51 -3.54
CA VAL A 75 5.03 3.34 -4.99
C VAL A 75 6.43 3.80 -5.41
N GLU A 76 6.86 4.99 -4.98
CA GLU A 76 8.20 5.48 -5.27
C GLU A 76 9.31 4.56 -4.73
N ALA A 77 9.15 4.05 -3.50
CA ALA A 77 10.09 3.11 -2.91
C ALA A 77 10.16 1.79 -3.71
N HIS A 78 9.02 1.29 -4.19
CA HIS A 78 8.98 0.10 -5.02
C HIS A 78 9.68 0.31 -6.37
N ASP A 79 9.46 1.46 -7.01
CA ASP A 79 10.14 1.79 -8.27
C ASP A 79 11.66 1.86 -8.07
N PHE A 80 12.12 2.50 -6.98
CA PHE A 80 13.53 2.55 -6.64
C PHE A 80 14.14 1.16 -6.37
N GLN A 81 13.42 0.30 -5.67
CA GLN A 81 13.81 -1.09 -5.43
C GLN A 81 14.00 -1.84 -6.75
N TRP A 82 13.05 -1.72 -7.68
CA TRP A 82 13.11 -2.35 -9.00
C TRP A 82 14.34 -1.91 -9.81
N TYR A 83 14.67 -0.61 -9.77
CA TYR A 83 15.89 -0.11 -10.42
C TYR A 83 17.16 -0.74 -9.83
N THR A 84 17.22 -0.84 -8.50
CA THR A 84 18.37 -1.43 -7.78
C THR A 84 18.53 -2.90 -8.13
N ASP A 85 17.45 -3.68 -8.07
CA ASP A 85 17.44 -5.10 -8.39
C ASP A 85 17.85 -5.35 -9.85
N THR A 86 17.44 -4.47 -10.77
CA THR A 86 17.82 -4.55 -12.19
C THR A 86 19.32 -4.29 -12.37
N ILE A 87 19.87 -3.26 -11.72
CA ILE A 87 21.31 -2.96 -11.78
C ILE A 87 22.13 -4.13 -11.21
N ASP A 88 21.75 -4.66 -10.04
CA ASP A 88 22.43 -5.78 -9.42
C ASP A 88 22.41 -7.03 -10.33
N SER A 89 21.28 -7.29 -11.00
CA SER A 89 21.17 -8.39 -11.96
C SER A 89 22.11 -8.20 -13.17
N LEU A 90 22.25 -6.99 -13.69
CA LEU A 90 23.15 -6.67 -14.80
C LEU A 90 24.63 -6.79 -14.39
N VAL A 91 24.98 -6.34 -13.18
CA VAL A 91 26.33 -6.49 -12.63
C VAL A 91 26.68 -7.97 -12.48
N GLN A 92 25.77 -8.78 -11.92
CA GLN A 92 25.97 -10.23 -11.80
C GLN A 92 26.14 -10.91 -13.16
N GLN A 93 25.29 -10.59 -14.14
CA GLN A 93 25.40 -11.15 -15.50
C GLN A 93 26.72 -10.77 -16.17
N THR A 94 27.18 -9.53 -15.97
CA THR A 94 28.46 -9.04 -16.52
C THR A 94 29.64 -9.75 -15.88
N GLN A 95 29.64 -9.93 -14.55
CA GLN A 95 30.67 -10.69 -13.82
C GLN A 95 30.71 -12.16 -14.26
N GLN A 96 29.56 -12.80 -14.43
CA GLN A 96 29.50 -14.17 -14.93
C GLN A 96 30.09 -14.26 -16.34
N THR A 97 29.71 -13.36 -17.24
CA THR A 97 30.21 -13.37 -18.63
C THR A 97 31.72 -13.12 -18.72
N LEU A 98 32.27 -12.25 -17.87
CA LEU A 98 33.71 -11.99 -17.83
C LEU A 98 34.50 -13.17 -17.27
N ASN A 99 34.00 -13.84 -16.23
CA ASN A 99 34.67 -15.01 -15.64
C ASN A 99 34.61 -16.29 -16.50
N PHE A 100 33.72 -16.35 -17.51
CA PHE A 100 33.67 -17.46 -18.47
C PHE A 100 34.62 -17.27 -19.67
N ASN A 101 35.25 -16.09 -19.81
CA ASN A 101 36.14 -15.74 -20.92
C ASN A 101 37.64 -15.77 -20.55
N ASP A 102 37.99 -16.17 -19.33
CA ASP A 102 39.36 -16.53 -18.88
C ASP A 102 39.52 -18.06 -18.82
#